data_AF-A0A7X5Y4I9-F1
#
_entry.id   AF-A0A7X5Y4I9-F1
#
_cell.length_a   1.000
_cell.length_b   1.000
_cell.length_c   1.000
_cell.angle_alpha   90.00
_cell.angle_beta   90.00
_cell.angle_gamma   90.00
#
_symmetry.space_group_name_H-M   'P 1'
#
loop_
_entity.id
_entity.type
_entity.pdbx_description
1 polymer ?
#
loop_
_entity_poly.entity_id
_entity_poly.type
_entity_poly.pdbx_seq_one_letter_code
_entity_poly.pdbx_strand_id
1 'polypeptide(L)'
;MLEFLGGLLLFFLTIILLTIWVGIRLARRLMRSARGFAAGFTQGVPGLSALPDPRWARLAALLDRRQREQARLARERISALLAERQSAALTPEEAQLMISCEKRVPELIDTCLDRCRSARPNERCDYATPTLERLVRIGEEAEAARAAIRARDDGRLLTMHTYFDTVAGSRGKDQSPAVR
;
A
#
# COMPACT_ATOMS: atom_id res chain seq x y z
N MET A 1 -41.91 22.00 -44.54
CA MET A 1 -41.25 22.88 -43.54
C MET A 1 -41.42 22.36 -42.11
N LEU A 2 -42.63 21.99 -41.65
CA LEU A 2 -42.84 21.45 -40.29
C LEU A 2 -42.13 20.10 -40.02
N GLU A 3 -42.08 19.19 -41.00
CA GLU A 3 -41.46 17.86 -40.79
C GLU A 3 -39.94 17.93 -40.62
N PHE A 4 -39.28 18.88 -41.29
CA PHE A 4 -37.84 19.13 -41.13
C PHE A 4 -37.52 19.70 -39.74
N LEU A 5 -38.38 20.55 -39.19
CA LEU A 5 -38.21 21.11 -37.85
C LEU A 5 -38.39 20.04 -36.76
N GLY A 6 -39.36 19.14 -36.95
CA GLY A 6 -39.62 18.02 -36.03
C GLY A 6 -38.48 17.00 -36.00
N GLY A 7 -37.92 16.65 -37.17
CA GLY A 7 -36.76 15.76 -37.27
C GLY A 7 -35.50 16.34 -36.61
N LEU A 8 -35.29 17.65 -36.76
CA LEU A 8 -34.14 18.35 -36.16
C LEU A 8 -34.25 18.40 -34.63
N LEU A 9 -35.44 18.67 -34.08
CA LEU A 9 -35.70 18.65 -32.63
C LEU A 9 -35.50 17.27 -32.01
N LEU A 10 -35.98 16.21 -32.67
CA LEU A 10 -35.76 14.83 -32.23
C LEU A 10 -34.27 14.46 -32.25
N PHE A 11 -33.54 14.88 -33.29
CA PHE A 11 -32.10 14.64 -33.38
C PHE A 11 -31.34 15.29 -32.22
N PHE A 12 -31.61 16.57 -31.91
CA PHE A 12 -31.00 17.24 -30.76
C PHE A 12 -31.37 16.58 -29.42
N LEU A 13 -32.62 16.16 -29.26
CA LEU A 13 -33.08 15.50 -28.04
C LEU A 13 -32.38 14.15 -27.82
N THR A 14 -32.14 13.38 -28.89
CA THR A 14 -31.36 12.13 -28.81
C THR A 14 -29.90 12.37 -28.45
N ILE A 15 -29.27 13.42 -28.97
CA ILE A 15 -27.88 13.80 -28.62
C ILE A 15 -27.78 14.21 -27.14
N ILE A 16 -28.75 15.00 -26.65
CA ILE A 16 -28.78 15.41 -25.24
C ILE A 16 -28.95 14.19 -24.33
N LEU A 17 -29.87 13.27 -24.65
CA LEU A 17 -30.02 12.04 -23.88
C LEU A 17 -28.76 11.16 -23.91
N LEU A 18 -28.07 11.10 -25.06
CA LEU A 18 -26.84 10.33 -25.21
C LEU A 18 -25.69 10.94 -24.39
N THR A 19 -25.55 12.27 -24.38
CA THR A 19 -24.52 12.97 -23.57
C THR A 19 -24.80 12.83 -22.07
N ILE A 20 -26.06 12.93 -21.64
CA ILE A 20 -26.45 12.67 -20.24
C ILE A 20 -26.15 11.20 -19.87
N TRP A 21 -26.48 10.25 -20.73
CA TRP A 21 -26.22 8.82 -20.49
C TRP A 21 -24.72 8.51 -20.40
N VAL A 22 -23.91 9.08 -21.31
CA VAL A 22 -22.44 8.97 -21.28
C VAL A 22 -21.88 9.61 -20.01
N GLY A 23 -22.38 10.79 -19.62
CA GLY A 23 -22.00 11.47 -18.38
C GLY A 23 -22.30 10.64 -17.13
N ILE A 24 -23.50 10.06 -17.04
CA ILE A 24 -23.89 9.16 -15.94
C ILE A 24 -23.02 7.89 -15.94
N ARG A 25 -22.71 7.33 -17.11
CA ARG A 25 -21.86 6.13 -17.23
C ARG A 25 -20.41 6.43 -16.81
N LEU A 26 -19.85 7.58 -17.18
CA LEU A 26 -18.53 8.04 -16.73
C LEU A 26 -18.52 8.33 -15.23
N ALA A 27 -19.54 8.98 -14.69
CA ALA A 27 -19.68 9.22 -13.25
C ALA A 27 -19.78 7.90 -12.45
N ARG A 28 -20.53 6.91 -12.95
CA ARG A 28 -20.58 5.56 -12.35
C ARG A 28 -19.25 4.82 -12.45
N ARG A 29 -18.49 4.99 -13.54
CA ARG A 29 -17.15 4.39 -13.71
C ARG A 29 -16.14 5.03 -12.77
N LEU A 30 -16.21 6.36 -12.57
CA LEU A 30 -15.41 7.09 -11.58
C LEU A 30 -15.79 6.70 -10.14
N MET A 31 -17.08 6.54 -9.83
CA MET A 31 -17.51 6.06 -8.50
C MET A 31 -17.09 4.61 -8.23
N ARG A 32 -17.04 3.73 -9.25
CA ARG A 32 -16.44 2.38 -9.11
C ARG A 32 -14.93 2.44 -8.92
N SER A 33 -14.23 3.38 -9.57
CA SER A 33 -12.81 3.65 -9.31
C SER A 33 -12.59 4.17 -7.88
N ALA A 34 -13.48 5.00 -7.34
CA ALA A 34 -13.42 5.48 -5.96
C ALA A 34 -13.70 4.36 -4.94
N ARG A 35 -14.64 3.44 -5.23
CA ARG A 35 -14.86 2.22 -4.42
C ARG A 35 -13.70 1.22 -4.55
N GLY A 36 -13.06 1.14 -5.71
CA GLY A 36 -11.83 0.37 -5.90
C GLY A 36 -10.64 0.94 -5.12
N PHE A 37 -10.56 2.27 -4.99
CA PHE A 37 -9.60 2.93 -4.10
C PHE A 37 -9.86 2.56 -2.63
N ALA A 38 -11.11 2.53 -2.17
CA ALA A 38 -11.45 2.06 -0.83
C ALA A 38 -11.17 0.55 -0.64
N ALA A 39 -11.37 -0.27 -1.67
CA ALA A 39 -11.12 -1.72 -1.61
C ALA A 39 -9.61 -2.08 -1.67
N GLY A 40 -8.81 -1.33 -2.42
CA GLY A 40 -7.34 -1.44 -2.43
C GLY A 40 -6.70 -1.05 -1.10
N PHE A 41 -7.42 -0.34 -0.23
CA PHE A 41 -7.01 -0.07 1.16
C PHE A 41 -7.34 -1.20 2.15
N THR A 42 -8.06 -2.26 1.73
CA THR A 42 -8.61 -3.31 2.62
C THR A 42 -8.04 -4.72 2.40
N GLN A 43 -7.19 -4.94 1.40
CA GLN A 43 -6.58 -6.27 1.21
C GLN A 43 -5.30 -6.39 2.03
N GLY A 44 -5.49 -6.50 3.35
CA GLY A 44 -4.46 -6.89 4.31
C GLY A 44 -4.51 -8.39 4.58
N VAL A 45 -3.32 -9.01 4.52
CA VAL A 45 -2.93 -10.35 4.97
C VAL A 45 -3.61 -10.74 6.30
N PRO A 46 -3.96 -12.02 6.53
CA PRO A 46 -4.56 -12.49 7.77
C PRO A 46 -3.54 -12.41 8.92
N GLY A 47 -3.56 -11.29 9.63
CA GLY A 47 -2.76 -11.07 10.84
C GLY A 47 -2.86 -9.62 11.26
N LEU A 48 -3.72 -9.34 12.25
CA LEU A 48 -3.94 -8.02 12.87
C LEU A 48 -4.48 -6.96 11.89
N SER A 49 -5.80 -7.02 11.65
CA SER A 49 -6.60 -5.97 11.05
C SER A 49 -6.62 -4.73 11.95
N ALA A 50 -5.53 -3.97 11.95
CA ALA A 50 -5.55 -2.57 12.34
C ALA A 50 -6.52 -1.86 11.39
N LEU A 51 -7.52 -1.16 11.94
CA LEU A 51 -8.37 -0.30 11.12
C LEU A 51 -7.46 0.63 10.28
N PRO A 52 -7.78 0.84 8.98
CA PRO A 52 -6.95 1.69 8.14
C PRO A 52 -6.85 3.07 8.79
N ASP A 53 -5.63 3.49 9.12
CA ASP A 53 -5.40 4.73 9.85
C ASP A 53 -6.01 5.90 9.04
N PRO A 54 -7.01 6.62 9.61
CA PRO A 54 -7.75 7.66 8.91
C PRO A 54 -6.88 8.85 8.49
N ARG A 55 -5.70 9.02 9.09
CA ARG A 55 -4.73 10.06 8.75
C ARG A 55 -4.28 9.96 7.29
N TRP A 56 -4.04 8.74 6.79
CA TRP A 56 -3.63 8.54 5.40
C TRP A 56 -4.69 8.97 4.40
N ALA A 57 -5.98 8.73 4.71
CA ALA A 57 -7.08 9.18 3.88
C ALA A 57 -7.19 10.71 3.85
N ARG A 58 -6.96 11.36 5.00
CA ARG A 58 -6.93 12.83 5.11
C ARG A 58 -5.76 13.43 4.33
N LEU A 59 -4.57 12.85 4.44
CA LEU A 59 -3.40 13.29 3.68
C LEU A 59 -3.65 13.14 2.18
N ALA A 60 -4.19 12.00 1.73
CA ALA A 60 -4.50 11.75 0.33
C ALA A 60 -5.43 12.80 -0.29
N ALA A 61 -6.33 13.41 0.50
CA ALA A 61 -7.21 14.47 0.04
C ALA A 61 -6.47 15.76 -0.36
N LEU A 62 -5.28 15.99 0.20
CA LEU A 62 -4.43 17.15 -0.10
C LEU A 62 -3.47 16.93 -1.28
N LEU A 63 -3.39 15.69 -1.77
CA LEU A 63 -2.43 15.26 -2.77
C LEU A 63 -3.06 15.14 -4.16
N ASP A 64 -2.24 15.32 -5.19
CA ASP A 64 -2.61 14.99 -6.57
C ASP A 64 -2.65 13.47 -6.82
N ARG A 65 -3.02 13.05 -8.03
CA ARG A 65 -3.16 11.63 -8.38
C ARG A 65 -1.85 10.84 -8.26
N ARG A 66 -0.71 11.40 -8.69
CA ARG A 66 0.60 10.73 -8.66
C ARG A 66 1.10 10.65 -7.22
N GLN A 67 0.95 11.74 -6.48
CA GLN A 67 1.31 11.84 -5.07
C GLN A 67 0.51 10.86 -4.19
N ARG A 68 -0.79 10.68 -4.47
CA ARG A 68 -1.62 9.66 -3.80
C ARG A 68 -1.09 8.24 -4.01
N GLU A 69 -0.62 7.93 -5.21
CA GLU A 69 -0.05 6.62 -5.52
C GLU A 69 1.27 6.39 -4.76
N GLN A 70 2.12 7.41 -4.68
CA GLN A 70 3.34 7.37 -3.87
C GLN A 70 3.02 7.19 -2.37
N ALA A 71 2.01 7.90 -1.85
CA ALA A 71 1.57 7.75 -0.47
C ALA A 71 1.03 6.34 -0.19
N ARG A 72 0.30 5.75 -1.15
CA ARG A 72 -0.20 4.37 -1.07
C ARG A 72 0.96 3.38 -0.97
N LEU A 73 1.93 3.47 -1.88
CA LEU A 73 3.10 2.59 -1.88
C LEU A 73 3.92 2.72 -0.61
N ALA A 74 4.15 3.95 -0.13
CA ALA A 74 4.85 4.19 1.13
C ALA A 74 4.14 3.51 2.31
N ARG A 75 2.81 3.69 2.42
CA ARG A 75 1.99 3.05 3.46
C ARG A 75 2.09 1.52 3.39
N GLU A 76 1.99 0.94 2.19
CA GLU A 76 2.06 -0.51 1.98
C GLU A 76 3.40 -1.07 2.47
N ARG A 77 4.51 -0.46 2.07
CA ARG A 77 5.86 -0.87 2.51
C ARG A 77 6.03 -0.78 4.03
N ILE A 78 5.59 0.33 4.63
CA ILE A 78 5.62 0.50 6.09
C ILE A 78 4.78 -0.60 6.76
N SER A 79 3.56 -0.84 6.30
CA SER A 79 2.70 -1.88 6.87
C SER A 79 3.27 -3.28 6.69
N ALA A 80 3.94 -3.54 5.58
CA ALA A 80 4.57 -4.81 5.29
C ALA A 80 5.76 -5.07 6.22
N LEU A 81 6.59 -4.07 6.50
CA LEU A 81 7.63 -4.18 7.52
C LEU A 81 7.01 -4.44 8.91
N LEU A 82 5.96 -3.71 9.28
CA LEU A 82 5.31 -3.88 10.58
C LEU A 82 4.71 -5.28 10.78
N ALA A 83 4.30 -5.95 9.70
CA ALA A 83 3.84 -7.33 9.74
C ALA A 83 4.95 -8.34 10.09
N GLU A 84 6.22 -8.01 9.85
CA GLU A 84 7.37 -8.89 10.16
C GLU A 84 7.78 -8.85 11.66
N ARG A 85 6.98 -8.20 12.53
CA ARG A 85 7.25 -8.03 13.97
C ARG A 85 7.61 -9.30 14.73
N GLN A 86 7.10 -10.43 14.26
CA GLN A 86 7.26 -11.74 14.91
C GLN A 86 8.43 -12.54 14.32
N SER A 87 9.15 -12.02 13.32
CA SER A 87 10.30 -12.70 12.75
C SER A 87 11.37 -12.94 13.83
N ALA A 88 11.89 -14.15 13.86
CA ALA A 88 13.00 -14.52 14.74
C ALA A 88 14.36 -14.03 14.20
N ALA A 89 14.40 -13.50 12.97
CA ALA A 89 15.59 -12.90 12.34
C ALA A 89 15.63 -11.37 12.45
N LEU A 90 14.79 -10.79 13.32
CA LEU A 90 14.72 -9.36 13.58
C LEU A 90 15.95 -8.86 14.34
N THR A 91 16.63 -7.84 13.82
CA THR A 91 17.74 -7.18 14.52
C THR A 91 17.22 -6.07 15.45
N PRO A 92 18.01 -5.64 16.45
CA PRO A 92 17.63 -4.50 17.30
C PRO A 92 17.40 -3.21 16.52
N GLU A 93 18.16 -2.99 15.45
CA GLU A 93 18.05 -1.80 14.58
C GLU A 93 16.73 -1.80 13.82
N GLU A 94 16.30 -2.95 13.30
CA GLU A 94 15.03 -3.11 12.60
C GLU A 94 13.85 -3.00 13.57
N ALA A 95 13.97 -3.56 14.77
CA ALA A 95 12.98 -3.36 15.83
C ALA A 95 12.80 -1.87 16.15
N GLN A 96 13.91 -1.12 16.25
CA GLN A 96 13.89 0.31 16.46
C GLN A 96 13.27 1.07 15.28
N LEU A 97 13.56 0.67 14.04
CA LEU A 97 12.95 1.23 12.83
C LEU A 97 11.43 1.00 12.83
N MET A 98 10.97 -0.18 13.21
CA MET A 98 9.55 -0.50 13.32
C MET A 98 8.84 0.40 14.35
N ILE A 99 9.43 0.56 15.54
CA ILE A 99 8.92 1.47 16.58
C ILE A 99 8.89 2.91 16.06
N SER A 100 9.94 3.34 15.35
CA SER A 100 10.01 4.65 14.71
C SER A 100 8.91 4.82 13.67
N CYS A 101 8.67 3.81 12.82
CA CYS A 101 7.60 3.85 11.83
C CYS A 101 6.21 3.97 12.48
N GLU A 102 5.95 3.23 13.56
CA GLU A 102 4.65 3.30 14.26
C GLU A 102 4.37 4.65 14.91
N LYS A 103 5.40 5.32 15.42
CA LYS A 103 5.24 6.59 16.16
C LYS A 103 5.38 7.80 15.25
N ARG A 104 6.48 7.85 14.50
CA ARG A 104 6.92 9.03 13.76
C ARG A 104 6.11 9.26 12.49
N VAL A 105 5.62 8.20 11.83
CA VAL A 105 4.82 8.35 10.61
C VAL A 105 3.47 9.01 10.92
N PRO A 106 2.68 8.55 11.92
CA PRO A 106 1.48 9.27 12.34
C PRO A 106 1.76 10.72 12.73
N GLU A 107 2.80 10.98 13.51
CA GLU A 107 3.18 12.34 13.93
C GLU A 107 3.51 13.27 12.75
N LEU A 108 4.23 12.76 11.75
CA LEU A 108 4.54 13.51 10.52
C LEU A 108 3.28 13.86 9.74
N ILE A 109 2.33 12.93 9.64
CA ILE A 109 1.05 13.17 8.96
C ILE A 109 0.21 14.17 9.76
N ASP A 110 0.08 14.00 11.07
CA ASP A 110 -0.70 14.90 11.93
C ASP A 110 -0.14 16.33 11.88
N THR A 111 1.19 16.48 11.96
CA THR A 111 1.86 17.79 11.82
C THR A 111 1.57 18.45 10.47
N CYS A 112 1.58 17.66 9.39
CA CYS A 112 1.25 18.16 8.06
C CYS A 112 -0.21 18.61 7.97
N LEU A 113 -1.14 17.78 8.46
CA LEU A 113 -2.58 18.08 8.46
C LEU A 113 -2.91 19.32 9.29
N ASP A 114 -2.26 19.51 10.43
CA ASP A 114 -2.46 20.68 11.28
C ASP A 114 -1.93 21.96 10.62
N ARG A 115 -0.75 21.92 10.00
CA ARG A 115 -0.23 23.05 9.20
C ARG A 115 -1.15 23.38 8.02
N CYS A 116 -1.63 22.37 7.31
CA CYS A 116 -2.54 22.54 6.18
C CYS A 116 -3.91 23.10 6.60
N ARG A 117 -4.34 22.86 7.85
CA ARG A 117 -5.59 23.40 8.40
C ARG A 117 -5.54 24.92 8.53
N SER A 118 -4.41 25.46 8.95
CA SER A 118 -4.16 26.91 9.08
C SER A 118 -3.72 27.59 7.78
N ALA A 119 -3.26 26.83 6.79
CA ALA A 119 -2.72 27.37 5.54
C ALA A 119 -3.81 27.73 4.52
N ARG A 120 -3.50 28.68 3.63
CA ARG A 120 -4.35 29.00 2.48
C ARG A 120 -4.38 27.81 1.51
N PRO A 121 -5.46 27.62 0.71
CA PRO A 121 -5.59 26.46 -0.16
C PRO A 121 -4.42 26.25 -1.14
N ASN A 122 -3.81 27.33 -1.62
CA ASN A 122 -2.65 27.32 -2.52
C ASN A 122 -1.32 26.95 -1.83
N GLU A 123 -1.20 27.18 -0.51
CA GLU A 123 0.01 26.89 0.27
C GLU A 123 0.02 25.45 0.84
N ARG A 124 -1.14 24.78 0.83
CA ARG A 124 -1.26 23.39 1.35
C ARG A 124 -0.36 22.41 0.60
N CYS A 125 -0.18 22.60 -0.71
CA CYS A 125 0.70 21.78 -1.53
C CYS A 125 2.18 21.91 -1.12
N ASP A 126 2.60 23.10 -0.68
CA ASP A 126 3.97 23.38 -0.24
C ASP A 126 4.31 22.65 1.07
N TYR A 127 3.29 22.38 1.90
CA TYR A 127 3.45 21.58 3.12
C TYR A 127 3.28 20.08 2.89
N ALA A 128 2.36 19.67 2.00
CA ALA A 128 2.06 18.26 1.75
C ALA A 128 3.18 17.56 0.97
N THR A 129 3.83 18.26 0.03
CA THR A 129 4.86 17.66 -0.85
C THR A 129 6.10 17.21 -0.06
N PRO A 130 6.74 18.03 0.80
CA PRO A 130 7.91 17.60 1.57
C PRO A 130 7.58 16.48 2.58
N THR A 131 6.37 16.51 3.15
CA THR A 131 5.91 15.42 4.02
C THR A 131 5.80 14.12 3.23
N LEU A 132 5.22 14.16 2.03
CA LEU A 132 5.13 12.99 1.17
C LEU A 132 6.51 12.43 0.81
N GLU A 133 7.45 13.28 0.40
CA GLU A 133 8.82 12.85 0.09
C GLU A 133 9.48 12.13 1.28
N ARG A 134 9.26 12.64 2.49
CA ARG A 134 9.75 12.00 3.71
C ARG A 134 9.08 10.65 3.98
N LEU A 135 7.78 10.54 3.76
CA LEU A 135 7.05 9.28 3.89
C LEU A 135 7.51 8.24 2.87
N VAL A 136 7.77 8.65 1.63
CA VAL A 136 8.30 7.79 0.57
C VAL A 136 9.66 7.23 0.97
N ARG A 137 10.57 8.09 1.47
CA ARG A 137 11.89 7.66 1.96
C ARG A 137 11.78 6.65 3.10
N ILE A 138 10.92 6.92 4.09
CA ILE A 138 10.65 5.97 5.19
C ILE A 138 10.12 4.65 4.63
N GLY A 139 9.23 4.69 3.63
CA GLY A 139 8.73 3.49 2.97
C GLY A 139 9.82 2.70 2.25
N GLU A 140 10.78 3.35 1.61
CA GLU A 140 11.93 2.70 0.97
C GLU A 140 12.86 2.05 2.01
N GLU A 141 13.17 2.74 3.10
CA GLU A 141 13.92 2.19 4.24
C GLU A 141 13.20 0.98 4.83
N ALA A 142 11.88 1.05 4.96
CA ALA A 142 11.07 -0.03 5.50
C ALA A 142 11.07 -1.27 4.59
N GLU A 143 10.97 -1.09 3.27
CA GLU A 143 11.03 -2.20 2.32
C GLU A 143 12.42 -2.85 2.29
N ALA A 144 13.49 -2.04 2.36
CA ALA A 144 14.85 -2.56 2.43
C ALA A 144 15.06 -3.41 3.69
N ALA A 145 14.60 -2.93 4.86
CA ALA A 145 14.64 -3.67 6.11
C ALA A 145 13.84 -4.98 6.04
N ARG A 146 12.62 -4.92 5.48
CA ARG A 146 11.78 -6.10 5.29
C ARG A 146 12.45 -7.15 4.39
N ALA A 147 13.06 -6.72 3.28
CA ALA A 147 13.78 -7.61 2.39
C ALA A 147 14.97 -8.29 3.10
N ALA A 148 15.69 -7.55 3.94
CA ALA A 148 16.80 -8.08 4.73
C ALA A 148 16.33 -9.12 5.77
N ILE A 149 15.21 -8.86 6.47
CA ILE A 149 14.61 -9.81 7.41
C ILE A 149 14.27 -11.12 6.70
N ARG A 150 13.55 -11.04 5.58
CA ARG A 150 13.14 -12.21 4.81
C ARG A 150 14.33 -13.01 4.27
N ALA A 151 15.36 -12.34 3.75
CA ALA A 151 16.56 -13.00 3.28
C ALA A 151 17.26 -13.81 4.40
N ARG A 152 17.26 -13.29 5.64
CA ARG A 152 17.82 -14.00 6.79
C ARG A 152 16.94 -15.15 7.25
N ASP A 153 15.62 -14.99 7.24
CA ASP A 153 14.68 -16.10 7.53
C ASP A 153 14.80 -17.23 6.49
N ASP A 154 14.88 -16.91 5.20
CA ASP A 154 15.08 -17.88 4.12
C ASP A 154 16.42 -18.62 4.29
N GLY A 155 17.50 -17.90 4.60
CA GLY A 155 18.82 -18.51 4.87
C GLY A 155 18.80 -19.44 6.09
N ARG A 156 18.05 -19.09 7.14
CA ARG A 156 17.88 -19.94 8.33
C ARG A 156 17.09 -21.21 7.99
N LEU A 157 16.01 -21.11 7.21
CA LEU A 157 15.24 -22.27 6.75
C LEU A 157 16.11 -23.21 5.90
N LEU A 158 16.90 -22.67 4.98
CA LEU A 158 17.80 -23.46 4.13
C LEU A 158 18.89 -24.17 4.96
N THR A 159 19.41 -23.51 5.99
CA THR A 159 20.36 -24.11 6.94
C THR A 159 19.71 -25.26 7.71
N MET A 160 18.48 -25.08 8.19
CA MET A 160 17.72 -26.14 8.87
C MET A 160 17.47 -27.34 7.95
N HIS A 161 17.04 -27.10 6.71
CA HIS A 161 16.84 -28.16 5.72
C HIS A 161 18.13 -28.94 5.46
N THR A 162 19.25 -28.24 5.21
CA THR A 162 20.55 -28.88 4.99
C THR A 162 20.98 -29.73 6.19
N TYR A 163 20.75 -29.24 7.42
CA TYR A 163 21.03 -30.02 8.63
C TYR A 163 20.18 -31.29 8.71
N PHE A 164 18.87 -31.18 8.48
CA PHE A 164 17.97 -32.34 8.48
C PHE A 164 18.33 -33.36 7.39
N ASP A 165 18.65 -32.91 6.18
CA ASP A 165 19.06 -33.79 5.09
C ASP A 165 20.37 -34.53 5.42
N THR A 166 21.31 -33.83 6.05
CA THR A 166 22.60 -34.42 6.48
C THR A 166 22.40 -35.45 7.60
N VAL A 167 21.54 -35.16 8.58
CA VAL A 167 21.23 -36.07 9.70
C VAL A 167 20.38 -37.27 9.25
N ALA A 168 19.43 -37.07 8.34
CA ALA A 168 18.63 -38.15 7.75
C ALA A 168 19.47 -39.04 6.82
N GLY A 169 20.36 -38.43 6.01
CA GLY A 169 21.25 -39.14 5.10
C GLY A 169 22.35 -39.95 5.79
N SER A 170 22.80 -39.52 6.97
CA SER A 170 23.78 -40.26 7.79
C SER A 170 23.18 -41.48 8.48
N ARG A 171 21.90 -41.44 8.90
CA ARG A 171 21.20 -42.63 9.43
C ARG A 171 20.98 -43.77 8.42
N GLY A 172 20.97 -43.45 7.12
CA GLY A 172 20.80 -44.45 6.06
C GLY A 172 22.09 -45.19 5.66
N LYS A 173 23.27 -44.65 5.97
CA LYS A 173 24.57 -45.26 5.58
C LYS A 173 25.18 -46.18 6.66
N ASP A 174 24.83 -46.00 7.92
CA ASP A 174 25.35 -46.82 9.02
C ASP A 174 24.56 -48.13 9.28
N GLN A 175 23.52 -48.42 8.48
CA GLN A 175 22.72 -49.65 8.59
C GLN A 175 22.86 -50.59 7.38
N SER A 176 24.05 -50.69 6.78
CA SER A 176 24.34 -51.78 5.85
C SER A 176 25.00 -52.92 6.64
N PRO A 177 24.26 -53.96 7.09
CA PRO A 177 24.89 -55.12 7.70
C PRO A 177 25.77 -55.79 6.64
N ALA A 178 27.04 -55.98 6.96
CA ALA A 178 27.95 -56.81 6.20
C ALA A 178 27.36 -58.23 6.11
N VAL A 179 26.69 -58.53 4.99
CA VAL A 179 26.30 -59.89 4.63
C VAL A 179 27.56 -60.55 4.09
N ARG A 180 28.10 -61.47 4.90
CA ARG A 180 29.14 -62.42 4.55
C ARG A 180 28.68 -63.39 3.46
#